data_AF-X0U8R5-F1
#
_entry.id   AF-X0U8R5-F1
#
_cell.length_a   1.000
_cell.length_b   1.000
_cell.length_c   1.000
_cell.angle_alpha   90.00
_cell.angle_beta   90.00
_cell.angle_gamma   90.00
#
_symmetry.space_group_name_H-M   'P 1'
#
loop_
_entity.id
_entity.type
_entity.pdbx_description
1 polymer ?
#
loop_
_entity_poly.entity_id
_entity_poly.type
_entity_poly.pdbx_seq_one_letter_code
_entity_poly.pdbx_strand_id
1 'polypeptide(L)'
;QLVKENNTEAIESLRKDFDKRWLVTSTRIIYNLDNLSAKIIHNADSTVTKQTEIEVKEIPYYYPTYIKELLETETGLDYIRALINNKKATKEEVINFFVTLSGKKEKNIRFWTPTQSSRKDKQVRSVELCFSDFGRFVVDGDFWFGNYVGLSRGVIIDSAEQTKFFSNKTIFDTEEGTITIPMKKTLIKEIEKKQREKKKVRIKWELKTKLT
;
A
#
# COMPACT_ATOMS: atom_id res chain seq x y z
N GLN A 1 11.09 3.82 6.96
CA GLN A 1 11.86 2.68 7.52
C GLN A 1 12.87 2.26 6.48
N LEU A 2 14.17 2.33 6.78
CA LEU A 2 15.24 1.82 5.91
C LEU A 2 15.22 0.29 6.00
N VAL A 3 14.96 -0.36 4.88
CA VAL A 3 15.03 -1.82 4.73
C VAL A 3 16.50 -2.21 4.86
N LYS A 4 16.83 -3.05 5.84
CA LYS A 4 18.16 -3.65 5.94
C LYS A 4 18.35 -4.65 4.81
N GLU A 5 19.52 -4.59 4.17
CA GLU A 5 19.99 -5.54 3.16
C GLU A 5 19.82 -6.99 3.67
N ASN A 6 19.43 -7.89 2.75
CA ASN A 6 19.22 -9.33 2.90
C ASN A 6 17.89 -9.84 3.47
N ASN A 7 16.75 -9.33 2.97
CA ASN A 7 15.45 -10.00 3.13
C ASN A 7 14.95 -10.58 1.80
N THR A 8 15.88 -11.08 0.97
CA THR A 8 15.60 -11.52 -0.40
C THR A 8 14.56 -12.63 -0.45
N GLU A 9 14.63 -13.62 0.45
CA GLU A 9 13.64 -14.72 0.50
C GLU A 9 12.25 -14.23 0.89
N ALA A 10 12.13 -13.37 1.89
CA ALA A 10 10.84 -12.78 2.25
C ALA A 10 10.29 -11.93 1.11
N ILE A 11 11.13 -11.13 0.44
CA ILE A 11 10.73 -10.33 -0.72
C ILE A 11 10.31 -11.22 -1.89
N GLU A 12 11.04 -12.31 -2.17
CA GLU A 12 10.73 -13.26 -3.24
C GLU A 12 9.48 -14.09 -2.94
N SER A 13 9.28 -14.52 -1.69
CA SER A 13 8.04 -15.18 -1.26
C SER A 13 6.85 -14.23 -1.41
N LEU A 14 6.99 -12.99 -0.93
CA LEU A 14 5.98 -11.96 -1.12
C LEU A 14 5.68 -11.78 -2.61
N ARG A 15 6.71 -11.66 -3.47
CA ARG A 15 6.58 -11.50 -4.93
C ARG A 15 5.82 -12.66 -5.58
N LYS A 16 5.88 -13.88 -5.06
CA LYS A 16 5.11 -15.04 -5.57
C LYS A 16 3.61 -14.93 -5.29
N ASP A 17 3.23 -14.22 -4.22
CA ASP A 17 1.82 -14.00 -3.88
C ASP A 17 1.15 -12.94 -4.77
N PHE A 18 1.92 -12.18 -5.54
CA PHE A 18 1.40 -11.26 -6.55
C PHE A 18 1.40 -11.95 -7.91
N ASP A 19 0.23 -12.02 -8.56
CA ASP A 19 0.22 -12.29 -9.99
C ASP A 19 1.08 -11.21 -10.66
N LYS A 20 2.08 -11.60 -11.46
CA LYS A 20 2.99 -10.65 -12.11
C LYS A 20 2.26 -9.64 -13.00
N ARG A 21 1.03 -9.97 -13.40
CA ARG A 21 0.19 -9.11 -14.21
C ARG A 21 -0.52 -8.08 -13.36
N TRP A 22 -0.79 -8.30 -12.07
CA TRP A 22 -1.74 -7.51 -11.30
C TRP A 22 -1.16 -6.99 -9.98
N LEU A 23 -1.39 -5.72 -9.67
CA LEU A 23 -0.99 -5.09 -8.42
C LEU A 23 -2.16 -4.33 -7.82
N VAL A 24 -2.79 -4.89 -6.79
CA VAL A 24 -3.76 -4.14 -5.98
C VAL A 24 -3.01 -3.19 -5.06
N THR A 25 -3.43 -1.92 -5.08
CA THR A 25 -2.81 -0.86 -4.30
C THR A 25 -3.47 -0.74 -2.93
N SER A 26 -2.82 -0.03 -1.99
CA SER A 26 -3.45 0.38 -0.72
C SER A 26 -4.46 1.53 -0.90
N THR A 27 -4.87 1.82 -2.14
CA THR A 27 -5.87 2.85 -2.43
C THR A 27 -7.25 2.22 -2.53
N ARG A 28 -8.21 2.81 -1.81
CA ARG A 28 -9.63 2.47 -1.89
C ARG A 28 -10.44 3.61 -2.47
N ILE A 29 -11.51 3.27 -3.16
CA ILE A 29 -12.54 4.21 -3.59
C ILE A 29 -13.85 3.81 -2.93
N ILE A 30 -14.43 4.73 -2.16
CA ILE A 30 -15.76 4.58 -1.59
C ILE A 30 -16.70 5.41 -2.47
N TYR A 31 -17.44 4.74 -3.35
CA TYR A 31 -18.40 5.41 -4.24
C TYR A 31 -19.66 5.83 -3.48
N ASN A 32 -20.37 6.86 -3.91
CA ASN A 32 -21.68 7.18 -3.36
C ASN A 32 -22.75 6.26 -3.98
N LEU A 33 -23.74 5.84 -3.18
CA LEU A 33 -24.82 4.94 -3.63
C LEU A 33 -25.85 5.67 -4.51
N ASP A 34 -26.05 6.95 -4.26
CA ASP A 34 -27.13 7.76 -4.82
C ASP A 34 -26.67 8.66 -5.95
N ASN A 35 -25.38 8.98 -6.01
CA ASN A 35 -24.79 9.84 -7.04
C ASN A 35 -23.38 9.40 -7.44
N LEU A 36 -22.75 10.17 -8.33
CA LEU A 36 -21.44 9.85 -8.89
C LEU A 36 -20.25 10.30 -8.02
N SER A 37 -20.48 10.91 -6.85
CA SER A 37 -19.40 11.33 -5.97
C SER A 37 -18.69 10.13 -5.35
N ALA A 38 -17.46 10.33 -4.89
CA ALA A 38 -16.71 9.28 -4.23
C ALA A 38 -15.63 9.85 -3.31
N LYS A 39 -15.17 9.03 -2.37
CA LYS A 39 -14.00 9.32 -1.54
C LYS A 39 -12.87 8.37 -1.89
N ILE A 40 -11.72 8.92 -2.28
CA ILE A 40 -10.49 8.15 -2.51
C ILE A 40 -9.65 8.18 -1.23
N ILE A 41 -9.27 6.99 -0.75
CA ILE A 41 -8.47 6.79 0.45
C ILE A 41 -7.14 6.15 0.05
N HIS A 42 -6.05 6.89 0.17
CA HIS A 42 -4.70 6.34 0.03
C HIS A 42 -4.17 5.78 1.34
N ASN A 43 -3.39 4.71 1.26
CA ASN A 43 -2.83 4.00 2.42
C ASN A 43 -3.93 3.54 3.38
N ALA A 44 -5.04 3.06 2.82
CA ALA A 44 -6.14 2.54 3.61
C ALA A 44 -5.64 1.46 4.58
N ASP A 45 -6.02 1.58 5.85
CA ASP A 45 -5.67 0.70 6.96
C ASP A 45 -4.15 0.56 7.25
N SER A 46 -3.31 1.44 6.69
CA SER A 46 -1.87 1.39 6.97
C SER A 46 -1.54 1.85 8.39
N THR A 47 -0.79 1.04 9.12
CA THR A 47 -0.23 1.38 10.46
C THR A 47 1.11 2.11 10.38
N VAL A 48 1.73 2.14 9.20
CA VAL A 48 3.08 2.69 8.97
C VAL A 48 3.08 4.02 8.23
N THR A 49 2.06 4.27 7.40
CA THR A 49 1.92 5.49 6.61
C THR A 49 0.58 6.13 6.89
N LYS A 50 0.56 7.44 7.11
CA LYS A 50 -0.68 8.17 7.39
C LYS A 50 -1.64 8.06 6.19
N GLN A 51 -2.89 7.71 6.50
CA GLN A 51 -3.99 7.71 5.53
C GLN A 51 -4.26 9.12 5.00
N THR A 52 -4.52 9.22 3.71
CA THR A 52 -4.95 10.47 3.05
C THR A 52 -6.29 10.25 2.40
N GLU A 53 -7.26 11.12 2.67
CA GLU A 53 -8.61 11.05 2.14
C GLU A 53 -8.87 12.25 1.22
N ILE A 54 -9.44 11.99 0.05
CA ILE A 54 -9.73 12.99 -0.96
C ILE A 54 -11.16 12.78 -1.46
N GLU A 55 -12.00 13.78 -1.26
CA GLU A 55 -13.35 13.82 -1.84
C GLU A 55 -13.28 14.19 -3.32
N VAL A 56 -13.97 13.40 -4.15
CA VAL A 56 -14.11 13.61 -5.59
C VAL A 56 -15.59 13.84 -5.86
N LYS A 57 -15.90 14.99 -6.47
CA LYS A 57 -17.29 15.40 -6.74
C LYS A 57 -18.01 14.43 -7.67
N GLU A 58 -17.30 13.91 -8.66
CA GLU A 58 -17.86 13.06 -9.68
C GLU A 58 -16.81 12.11 -10.26
N ILE A 59 -17.12 10.82 -10.27
CA ILE A 59 -16.40 9.78 -11.01
C ILE A 59 -17.41 9.13 -11.97
N PRO A 60 -17.38 9.47 -13.27
CA PRO A 60 -18.21 8.82 -14.28
C PRO A 60 -17.89 7.32 -14.43
N TYR A 61 -18.67 6.64 -15.27
CA TYR A 61 -18.38 5.28 -15.71
C TYR A 61 -17.33 5.30 -16.83
N TYR A 62 -16.24 4.58 -16.65
CA TYR A 62 -15.16 4.41 -17.62
C TYR A 62 -14.99 2.91 -17.90
N TYR A 63 -15.13 2.47 -19.18
CA TYR A 63 -14.91 1.06 -19.53
C TYR A 63 -14.81 0.78 -21.04
N PRO A 64 -13.63 0.34 -21.53
CA PRO A 64 -12.35 0.95 -21.22
C PRO A 64 -12.29 2.38 -21.77
N THR A 65 -11.88 3.34 -20.94
CA THR A 65 -11.62 4.71 -21.40
C THR A 65 -10.11 4.95 -21.46
N TYR A 66 -9.62 5.50 -22.57
CA TYR A 66 -8.20 5.77 -22.74
C TYR A 66 -7.77 6.99 -21.93
N ILE A 67 -6.50 7.02 -21.49
CA ILE A 67 -6.00 8.15 -20.67
C ILE A 67 -6.23 9.52 -21.31
N LYS A 68 -6.01 9.68 -22.62
CA LYS A 68 -6.25 10.96 -23.30
C LYS A 68 -7.71 11.38 -23.26
N GLU A 69 -8.59 10.46 -23.66
CA GLU A 69 -10.04 10.68 -23.65
C GLU A 69 -10.55 11.04 -22.25
N LEU A 70 -10.09 10.32 -21.22
CA LEU A 70 -10.44 10.60 -19.83
C LEU A 70 -10.02 12.01 -19.42
N LEU A 71 -8.80 12.44 -19.79
CA LEU A 71 -8.24 13.75 -19.45
C LEU A 71 -8.83 14.90 -20.27
N GLU A 72 -9.67 14.65 -21.27
CA GLU A 72 -10.41 15.72 -21.95
C GLU A 72 -11.56 16.29 -21.12
N THR A 73 -11.98 15.57 -20.08
CA THR A 73 -13.03 16.03 -19.15
C THR A 73 -12.43 16.58 -17.86
N GLU A 74 -13.04 17.62 -17.30
CA GLU A 74 -12.65 18.15 -15.99
C GLU A 74 -12.81 17.10 -14.89
N THR A 75 -13.93 16.36 -14.90
CA THR A 75 -14.22 15.28 -13.95
C THR A 75 -13.18 14.15 -14.04
N GLY A 76 -12.76 13.77 -15.24
CA GLY A 76 -11.71 12.77 -15.44
C GLY A 76 -10.36 13.25 -14.92
N LEU A 77 -9.97 14.49 -15.23
CA LEU A 77 -8.72 15.06 -14.72
C LEU A 77 -8.72 15.17 -13.18
N ASP A 78 -9.83 15.60 -12.58
CA ASP A 78 -9.98 15.69 -11.13
C ASP A 78 -9.93 14.32 -10.46
N TYR A 79 -10.59 13.32 -11.05
CA TYR A 79 -10.50 11.94 -10.60
C TYR A 79 -9.05 11.45 -10.58
N ILE A 80 -8.31 11.66 -11.66
CA ILE A 80 -6.92 11.18 -11.74
C ILE A 80 -6.00 11.94 -10.80
N ARG A 81 -6.16 13.26 -10.68
CA ARG A 81 -5.41 14.06 -9.71
C ARG A 81 -5.62 13.57 -8.28
N ALA A 82 -6.86 13.19 -7.95
CA ALA A 82 -7.15 12.56 -6.68
C ALA A 82 -6.47 11.19 -6.59
N LEU A 83 -6.56 10.35 -7.62
CA LEU A 83 -5.99 9.00 -7.65
C LEU A 83 -4.45 8.95 -7.53
N ILE A 84 -3.74 9.95 -8.04
CA ILE A 84 -2.27 10.06 -7.89
C ILE A 84 -1.87 10.96 -6.70
N ASN A 85 -2.85 11.43 -5.92
CA ASN A 85 -2.67 12.37 -4.82
C ASN A 85 -1.86 13.63 -5.20
N ASN A 86 -2.13 14.19 -6.39
CA ASN A 86 -1.51 15.42 -6.87
C ASN A 86 -2.56 16.35 -7.50
N LYS A 87 -3.11 17.23 -6.67
CA LYS A 87 -4.19 18.17 -7.05
C LYS A 87 -3.82 19.16 -8.16
N LYS A 88 -2.53 19.41 -8.40
CA LYS A 88 -2.06 20.41 -9.37
C LYS A 88 -1.48 19.77 -10.64
N ALA A 89 -1.47 18.44 -10.74
CA ALA A 89 -0.87 17.76 -11.88
C ALA A 89 -1.49 18.24 -13.20
N THR A 90 -0.65 18.56 -14.17
CA THR A 90 -1.08 18.84 -15.54
C THR A 90 -1.48 17.55 -16.26
N LYS A 91 -2.21 17.64 -17.38
CA LYS A 91 -2.54 16.47 -18.21
C LYS A 91 -1.27 15.72 -18.64
N GLU A 92 -0.21 16.44 -18.98
CA GLU A 92 1.07 15.88 -19.39
C GLU A 92 1.78 15.15 -18.24
N GLU A 93 1.83 15.75 -17.04
CA GLU A 93 2.39 15.11 -15.85
C GLU A 93 1.64 13.83 -15.49
N VAL A 94 0.31 13.82 -15.63
CA VAL A 94 -0.51 12.63 -15.43
C VAL A 94 -0.18 11.54 -16.44
N ILE A 95 -0.10 11.87 -17.74
CA ILE A 95 0.26 10.89 -18.78
C ILE A 95 1.64 10.33 -18.52
N ASN A 96 2.62 11.20 -18.26
CA ASN A 96 4.00 10.81 -17.97
C ASN A 96 4.07 9.90 -16.74
N PHE A 97 3.33 10.21 -15.68
CA PHE A 97 3.25 9.36 -14.49
C PHE A 97 2.83 7.92 -14.85
N PHE A 98 1.74 7.72 -15.59
CA PHE A 98 1.27 6.38 -15.92
C PHE A 98 2.12 5.69 -17.01
N VAL A 99 2.71 6.44 -17.94
CA VAL A 99 3.69 5.90 -18.91
C VAL A 99 4.92 5.37 -18.17
N THR A 100 5.47 6.14 -17.24
CA THR A 100 6.62 5.72 -16.41
C THR A 100 6.26 4.55 -15.51
N LEU A 101 5.10 4.59 -14.85
CA LEU A 101 4.62 3.52 -13.97
C LEU A 101 4.43 2.19 -14.71
N SER A 102 3.88 2.25 -15.93
CA SER A 102 3.50 1.06 -16.69
C SER A 102 4.56 0.54 -17.65
N GLY A 103 5.50 1.40 -18.05
CA GLY A 103 6.39 1.15 -19.20
C GLY A 103 5.64 1.05 -20.54
N LYS A 104 4.36 1.44 -20.60
CA LYS A 104 3.53 1.39 -21.81
C LYS A 104 3.38 2.78 -22.43
N LYS A 105 3.10 2.80 -23.74
CA LYS A 105 2.71 4.04 -24.44
C LYS A 105 1.34 4.49 -23.94
N GLU A 106 1.12 5.81 -23.91
CA GLU A 106 -0.14 6.45 -23.49
C GLU A 106 -1.40 5.82 -24.12
N LYS A 107 -1.36 5.46 -25.40
CA LYS A 107 -2.48 4.84 -26.14
C LYS A 107 -2.89 3.45 -25.63
N ASN A 108 -2.07 2.86 -24.77
CA ASN A 108 -2.29 1.55 -24.17
C ASN A 108 -2.72 1.64 -22.70
N ILE A 109 -2.87 2.86 -22.16
CA ILE A 109 -3.27 3.12 -20.77
C ILE A 109 -4.78 3.35 -20.75
N ARG A 110 -5.48 2.58 -19.92
CA ARG A 110 -6.94 2.55 -19.84
C ARG A 110 -7.41 2.60 -18.40
N PHE A 111 -8.61 3.11 -18.20
CA PHE A 111 -9.23 3.24 -16.89
C PHE A 111 -10.58 2.54 -16.85
N TRP A 112 -10.83 1.85 -15.75
CA TRP A 112 -12.11 1.23 -15.42
C TRP A 112 -12.70 1.79 -14.13
N THR A 113 -14.00 2.07 -14.13
CA THR A 113 -14.78 2.43 -12.94
C THR A 113 -16.14 1.74 -13.00
N PRO A 114 -16.79 1.44 -11.86
CA PRO A 114 -18.08 0.77 -11.83
C PRO A 114 -19.19 1.64 -12.42
N THR A 115 -20.21 0.99 -12.98
CA THR A 115 -21.52 1.62 -13.23
C THR A 115 -22.21 2.02 -11.92
N GLN A 116 -23.17 2.95 -11.95
CA GLN A 116 -23.90 3.33 -10.73
C GLN A 116 -24.64 2.15 -10.09
N SER A 117 -25.13 1.19 -10.90
CA SER A 117 -25.74 -0.04 -10.37
C SER A 117 -24.75 -0.87 -9.57
N SER A 118 -23.53 -1.09 -10.11
CA SER A 118 -22.46 -1.83 -9.43
C SER A 118 -22.02 -1.17 -8.11
N ARG A 119 -22.04 0.18 -8.07
CA ARG A 119 -21.75 0.96 -6.85
C ARG A 119 -22.79 0.73 -5.75
N LYS A 120 -24.07 0.59 -6.12
CA LYS A 120 -25.17 0.31 -5.16
C LYS A 120 -25.01 -1.04 -4.49
N ASP A 121 -24.67 -2.06 -5.26
CA ASP A 121 -24.49 -3.41 -4.72
C ASP A 121 -23.23 -3.51 -3.86
N LYS A 122 -22.19 -2.77 -4.26
CA LYS A 122 -20.89 -2.83 -3.63
C LYS A 122 -20.24 -1.45 -3.70
N GLN A 123 -20.22 -0.75 -2.58
CA GLN A 123 -19.77 0.63 -2.51
C GLN A 123 -18.23 0.80 -2.53
N VAL A 124 -17.55 -0.12 -1.86
CA VAL A 124 -16.10 -0.01 -1.62
C VAL A 124 -15.36 -0.83 -2.68
N ARG A 125 -14.38 -0.20 -3.32
CA ARG A 125 -13.51 -0.80 -4.33
C ARG A 125 -12.05 -0.56 -3.96
N SER A 126 -11.18 -1.47 -4.36
CA SER A 126 -9.75 -1.20 -4.41
C SER A 126 -9.36 -0.68 -5.78
N VAL A 127 -8.23 0.03 -5.83
CA VAL A 127 -7.58 0.37 -7.08
C VAL A 127 -6.54 -0.70 -7.41
N GLU A 128 -6.71 -1.35 -8.55
CA GLU A 128 -5.80 -2.35 -9.10
C GLU A 128 -5.06 -1.81 -10.33
N LEU A 129 -3.81 -2.22 -10.48
CA LEU A 129 -2.98 -1.94 -11.64
C LEU A 129 -2.74 -3.25 -12.40
N CYS A 130 -3.32 -3.37 -13.59
CA CYS A 130 -3.24 -4.56 -14.42
C CYS A 130 -2.31 -4.34 -15.63
N PHE A 131 -1.17 -5.02 -15.61
CA PHE A 131 -0.14 -5.13 -16.63
C PHE A 131 -0.43 -6.35 -17.53
N SER A 132 -1.41 -6.21 -18.41
CA SER A 132 -1.78 -7.28 -19.34
C SER A 132 -0.67 -7.57 -20.36
N ASP A 133 -0.41 -8.85 -20.61
CA ASP A 133 0.58 -9.34 -21.59
C ASP A 133 0.25 -8.92 -23.04
N PHE A 134 -0.99 -8.48 -23.31
CA PHE A 134 -1.41 -7.91 -24.60
C PHE A 134 -0.94 -6.46 -24.82
N GLY A 135 0.09 -6.02 -24.10
CA GLY A 135 0.70 -4.70 -24.24
C GLY A 135 -0.13 -3.55 -23.65
N ARG A 136 -1.13 -3.86 -22.81
CA ARG A 136 -2.06 -2.88 -22.20
C ARG A 136 -1.73 -2.68 -20.73
N PHE A 137 -2.06 -1.51 -20.23
CA PHE A 137 -2.04 -1.19 -18.81
C PHE A 137 -3.40 -0.64 -18.41
N VAL A 138 -4.02 -1.25 -17.40
CA VAL A 138 -5.34 -0.87 -16.92
C VAL A 138 -5.22 -0.43 -15.47
N VAL A 139 -5.79 0.74 -15.17
CA VAL A 139 -6.02 1.21 -13.81
C VAL A 139 -7.48 0.96 -13.49
N ASP A 140 -7.74 -0.02 -12.63
CA ASP A 140 -9.07 -0.52 -12.35
C ASP A 140 -9.57 -0.04 -10.98
N GLY A 141 -10.56 0.84 -11.00
CA GLY A 141 -11.31 1.31 -9.83
C GLY A 141 -12.63 0.57 -9.59
N ASP A 142 -12.91 -0.51 -10.32
CA ASP A 142 -14.05 -1.42 -10.16
C ASP A 142 -13.66 -2.78 -9.52
N PHE A 143 -12.39 -2.94 -9.13
CA PHE A 143 -11.98 -4.18 -8.49
C PHE A 143 -12.55 -4.36 -7.08
N TRP A 144 -13.12 -5.54 -6.82
CA TRP A 144 -13.67 -5.93 -5.52
C TRP A 144 -12.71 -6.86 -4.78
N PHE A 145 -12.66 -6.73 -3.45
CA PHE A 145 -11.95 -7.65 -2.56
C PHE A 145 -12.62 -9.04 -2.57
N GLY A 146 -12.26 -9.88 -3.55
CA GLY A 146 -12.73 -11.26 -3.70
C GLY A 146 -11.68 -12.30 -3.32
N ASN A 147 -12.15 -13.51 -3.00
CA ASN A 147 -11.35 -14.63 -2.47
C ASN A 147 -10.23 -15.17 -3.38
N TYR A 148 -10.16 -14.74 -4.65
CA TYR A 148 -9.31 -15.37 -5.66
C TYR A 148 -8.01 -14.62 -5.99
N VAL A 149 -7.79 -13.42 -5.45
CA VAL A 149 -6.77 -12.51 -6.03
C VAL A 149 -5.88 -11.81 -5.01
N GLY A 150 -5.95 -12.21 -3.74
CA GLY A 150 -5.06 -11.71 -2.70
C GLY A 150 -5.38 -10.26 -2.30
N LEU A 151 -5.56 -10.04 -1.00
CA LEU A 151 -5.75 -8.73 -0.38
C LEU A 151 -4.42 -7.94 -0.37
N SER A 152 -3.93 -7.58 -1.54
CA SER A 152 -2.73 -6.77 -1.69
C SER A 152 -3.07 -5.30 -1.38
N ARG A 153 -2.69 -4.62 -0.28
CA ARG A 153 -1.99 -4.95 0.97
C ARG A 153 -2.52 -4.00 2.07
N GLY A 154 -2.48 -4.43 3.34
CA GLY A 154 -2.64 -3.55 4.50
C GLY A 154 -3.23 -4.20 5.75
N VAL A 155 -3.82 -5.39 5.61
CA VAL A 155 -4.50 -6.09 6.70
C VAL A 155 -3.49 -6.95 7.47
N ILE A 156 -3.27 -6.64 8.74
CA ILE A 156 -2.90 -7.66 9.72
C ILE A 156 -4.12 -8.55 9.85
N ILE A 157 -4.02 -9.80 9.39
CA ILE A 157 -5.04 -10.81 9.64
C ILE A 157 -4.68 -11.43 10.98
N ASP A 158 -5.57 -11.38 11.98
CA ASP A 158 -5.37 -12.04 13.29
C ASP A 158 -5.16 -13.57 13.15
N SER A 159 -5.46 -14.14 11.98
CA SER A 159 -5.30 -15.57 11.69
C SER A 159 -3.99 -15.94 10.98
N ALA A 160 -3.13 -14.98 10.64
CA ALA A 160 -1.78 -15.30 10.19
C ALA A 160 -0.88 -15.26 11.41
N GLU A 161 -0.35 -16.40 11.85
CA GLU A 161 0.58 -16.48 12.99
C GLU A 161 1.73 -15.48 12.78
N GLN A 162 1.65 -14.33 13.45
CA GLN A 162 2.73 -13.37 13.47
C GLN A 162 3.75 -13.85 14.49
N THR A 163 4.80 -14.48 14.01
CA THR A 163 5.88 -14.99 14.86
C THR A 163 6.77 -13.86 15.38
N LYS A 164 6.60 -12.64 14.84
CA LYS A 164 7.32 -11.42 15.20
C LYS A 164 6.39 -10.23 15.35
N PHE A 165 6.36 -9.63 16.54
CA PHE A 165 5.63 -8.38 16.78
C PHE A 165 6.50 -7.30 17.43
N PHE A 166 6.12 -6.05 17.19
CA PHE A 166 6.90 -4.87 17.57
C PHE A 166 6.17 -4.07 18.65
N SER A 167 6.84 -3.75 19.75
CA SER A 167 6.32 -2.84 20.77
C SER A 167 7.43 -1.93 21.30
N ASN A 168 7.21 -0.62 21.25
CA ASN A 168 8.15 0.39 21.77
C ASN A 168 9.62 0.16 21.32
N LYS A 169 9.80 -0.06 20.02
CA LYS A 169 11.09 -0.36 19.35
C LYS A 169 11.72 -1.70 19.73
N THR A 170 11.09 -2.49 20.60
CA THR A 170 11.49 -3.85 20.95
C THR A 170 10.86 -4.83 19.97
N ILE A 171 11.62 -5.86 19.58
CA ILE A 171 11.17 -6.95 18.71
C ILE A 171 11.00 -8.18 19.58
N PHE A 172 9.82 -8.78 19.54
CA PHE A 172 9.51 -10.05 20.20
C PHE A 172 9.42 -11.12 19.11
N ASP A 173 10.22 -12.17 19.24
CA ASP A 173 10.25 -13.33 18.34
C ASP A 173 9.76 -14.54 19.14
N THR A 174 8.53 -14.96 18.88
CA THR A 174 7.87 -16.03 19.64
C THR A 174 8.29 -17.43 19.19
N GLU A 175 8.82 -17.57 17.97
CA GLU A 175 9.40 -18.83 17.48
C GLU A 175 10.75 -19.10 18.12
N GLU A 176 11.63 -18.10 18.11
CA GLU A 176 12.99 -18.22 18.65
C GLU A 176 13.03 -18.00 20.17
N GLY A 177 11.92 -17.54 20.77
CA GLY A 177 11.86 -17.14 22.17
C GLY A 177 12.80 -15.98 22.49
N THR A 178 13.07 -15.09 21.53
CA THR A 178 14.04 -14.01 21.67
C THR A 178 13.38 -12.62 21.76
N ILE A 179 14.06 -11.72 22.48
CA ILE A 179 13.67 -10.32 22.59
C ILE A 179 14.85 -9.45 22.13
N THR A 180 14.65 -8.68 21.06
CA THR A 180 15.66 -7.73 20.57
C THR A 180 15.30 -6.32 21.03
N ILE A 181 16.14 -5.74 21.88
CA ILE A 181 15.96 -4.38 22.41
C ILE A 181 17.00 -3.45 21.78
N PRO A 182 16.60 -2.32 21.15
CA PRO A 182 17.55 -1.37 20.62
C PRO A 182 18.25 -0.62 21.76
N MET A 183 19.53 -0.92 21.94
CA MET A 183 20.36 -0.24 22.94
C MET A 183 20.95 1.06 22.38
N LYS A 184 21.15 2.05 23.25
CA LYS A 184 21.91 3.27 22.92
C LYS A 184 23.33 2.88 22.50
N LYS A 185 23.85 3.48 21.42
CA LYS A 185 25.23 3.23 20.91
C LYS A 185 26.31 3.35 21.99
N THR A 186 26.12 4.23 22.97
CA THR A 186 27.04 4.41 24.10
C THR A 186 27.11 3.18 25.00
N LEU A 187 25.98 2.54 25.27
CA LEU A 187 25.90 1.32 26.07
C LEU A 187 26.53 0.13 25.33
N ILE A 188 26.32 0.03 24.01
CA ILE A 188 26.96 -0.99 23.16
C ILE A 188 28.49 -0.89 23.27
N LYS A 189 29.05 0.32 23.12
CA LYS A 189 30.49 0.55 23.25
C LYS A 189 31.04 0.19 24.64
N GLU A 190 30.29 0.47 25.70
CA GLU A 190 30.67 0.11 27.06
C GLU A 190 30.68 -1.41 27.28
N ILE A 191 29.68 -2.12 26.74
CA ILE A 191 29.59 -3.57 26.78
C ILE A 191 30.76 -4.20 26.01
N GLU A 192 31.03 -3.75 24.78
CA GLU A 192 32.16 -4.22 23.97
C GLU A 192 33.50 -3.98 24.67
N LYS A 193 33.68 -2.82 25.31
CA LYS A 193 34.89 -2.51 26.09
C LYS A 193 35.04 -3.48 27.27
N LYS A 194 33.99 -3.70 28.06
CA LYS A 194 34.02 -4.61 29.20
C LYS A 194 34.23 -6.07 28.78
N GLN A 195 33.67 -6.49 27.65
CA GLN A 195 33.90 -7.83 27.07
C GLN A 195 35.36 -8.03 26.62
N ARG A 196 35.95 -7.04 25.92
CA ARG A 196 37.38 -7.06 25.56
C ARG A 196 38.29 -7.19 26.78
N GLU A 197 37.90 -6.56 27.89
CA GLU A 197 38.60 -6.62 29.17
C GLU A 197 38.27 -7.89 29.99
N LYS A 198 37.50 -8.85 29.44
CA LYS A 198 36.99 -10.05 30.13
C LYS A 198 36.25 -9.75 31.45
N LYS A 199 35.66 -8.55 31.56
CA LYS A 199 34.90 -8.12 32.74
C LYS A 199 33.44 -8.54 32.60
N LYS A 200 32.83 -8.96 33.71
CA LYS A 200 31.38 -9.25 33.76
C LYS A 200 30.59 -7.98 33.52
N VAL A 201 29.62 -8.05 32.59
CA VAL A 201 28.67 -6.98 32.33
C VAL A 201 27.37 -7.31 33.06
N ARG A 202 26.98 -6.49 34.03
CA ARG A 202 25.67 -6.60 34.69
C ARG A 202 24.75 -5.53 34.11
N ILE A 203 23.75 -5.95 33.35
CA ILE A 203 22.71 -5.06 32.85
C ILE A 203 21.55 -5.12 33.84
N LYS A 204 21.25 -4.02 34.53
CA LYS A 204 20.04 -3.90 35.35
C LYS A 204 18.88 -3.53 34.45
N TRP A 205 17.89 -4.41 34.36
CA TRP A 205 16.66 -4.17 33.62
C TRP A 205 15.54 -3.87 34.61
N GLU A 206 14.94 -2.69 34.50
CA GLU A 206 13.64 -2.40 35.13
C GLU A 206 12.56 -2.53 34.05
N LEU A 207 11.98 -3.72 33.92
CA LEU A 207 10.78 -3.90 33.09
C LEU A 207 9.57 -3.45 33.92
N LYS A 208 9.06 -2.24 33.64
CA LYS A 208 7.70 -1.87 34.05
C LYS A 208 6.74 -2.33 32.96
N THR A 209 6.14 -3.50 33.14
CA THR A 209 5.02 -3.94 32.30
C THR A 209 3.76 -3.24 32.81
N LYS A 210 3.09 -2.51 31.93
CA LYS A 210 1.71 -2.04 32.17
C LYS A 210 0.83 -2.91 31.29
N LEU A 211 0.12 -3.83 31.91
CA LEU A 211 -0.96 -4.57 31.25
C LEU A 211 -2.18 -3.64 31.24
N THR A 212 -2.66 -3.29 30.05
CA THR A 212 -3.95 -2.63 29.80
C THR A 212 -4.76 -3.55 28.92
#